data_AF-A0A1S3SBN5-F1
#
_entry.id   AF-A0A1S3SBN5-F1
#
_cell.length_a   1.000
_cell.length_b   1.000
_cell.length_c   1.000
_cell.angle_alpha   90.00
_cell.angle_beta   90.00
_cell.angle_gamma   90.00
#
_symmetry.space_group_name_H-M   'P 1'
#
loop_
_entity.id
_entity.type
_entity.pdbx_description
1 polymer ?
#
loop_
_entity_poly.entity_id
_entity_poly.type
_entity_poly.pdbx_seq_one_letter_code
_entity_poly.pdbx_strand_id
1 'polypeptide(L)'
;MTTCEDPSGYRPEDEDEFMDILEERRRSSDLGHALRTFTPSPYKGAPPLSAGALNRTVLESQYLRYVTKEVAMETGESVDLVREEASGILEEMSQNLQLGFIRLLGFTLSKVFKRLFSHININQEGLNRLQQAIQESPVILMPNHRSYVDFLVLSYILFTYDLPIPVIAAGIPLMDMKMVGEILRRSGAFFIRRTIGSDKLYWAVLSEYVKTIVRTGYAPIEFYVEGLRSRTLKSLTPKLGMMHMVLEPFFKGEVYDIRLVPISISYDRVLEESLLAHELLGVPKPRETTMVRPEHPPVFTKGGTTQTPPYIH
;
A
#
# COMPACT_ATOMS: atom_id res chain seq x y z
N MET A 1 -52.29 -5.82 -6.74
CA MET A 1 -50.96 -6.34 -7.13
C MET A 1 -49.95 -5.43 -6.48
N THR A 2 -49.47 -5.86 -5.32
CA THR A 2 -48.51 -5.09 -4.50
C THR A 2 -47.14 -5.60 -4.89
N THR A 3 -46.30 -4.72 -5.42
CA THR A 3 -44.91 -5.03 -5.78
C THR A 3 -44.12 -5.31 -4.50
N CYS A 4 -43.52 -6.51 -4.40
CA CYS A 4 -42.52 -6.80 -3.39
C CYS A 4 -41.28 -5.96 -3.70
N GLU A 5 -40.94 -5.02 -2.82
CA GLU A 5 -39.63 -4.37 -2.83
C GLU A 5 -38.58 -5.34 -2.26
N ASP A 6 -37.43 -5.40 -2.92
CA ASP A 6 -36.28 -6.21 -2.54
C ASP A 6 -35.67 -5.68 -1.22
N PRO A 7 -35.46 -6.52 -0.18
CA PRO A 7 -34.93 -6.08 1.12
C PRO A 7 -33.48 -5.57 1.07
N SER A 8 -32.77 -5.77 -0.04
CA SER A 8 -31.37 -5.39 -0.19
C SER A 8 -31.15 -3.89 -0.42
N GLY A 9 -32.20 -3.13 -0.75
CA GLY A 9 -32.08 -1.71 -1.11
C GLY A 9 -31.36 -1.47 -2.44
N TYR A 10 -31.05 -2.52 -3.18
CA TYR A 10 -30.39 -2.47 -4.49
C TYR A 10 -31.34 -1.89 -5.54
N ARG A 11 -30.93 -0.78 -6.18
CA ARG A 11 -31.67 -0.21 -7.30
C ARG A 11 -30.96 -0.59 -8.60
N PRO A 12 -31.69 -0.96 -9.67
CA PRO A 12 -31.09 -1.22 -10.98
C PRO A 12 -30.27 -0.05 -11.55
N GLU A 13 -30.54 1.18 -11.07
CA GLU A 13 -29.80 2.40 -11.41
C GLU A 13 -28.34 2.38 -10.88
N ASP A 14 -28.04 1.56 -9.86
CA ASP A 14 -26.69 1.42 -9.29
C ASP A 14 -25.73 0.64 -10.22
N GLU A 15 -26.24 -0.13 -11.20
CA GLU A 15 -25.41 -0.83 -12.19
C GLU A 15 -24.71 0.13 -13.16
N ASP A 16 -25.33 1.29 -13.45
CA ASP A 16 -24.75 2.30 -14.36
C ASP A 16 -23.60 3.11 -13.71
N GLU A 17 -23.41 3.02 -12.39
CA GLU A 17 -22.36 3.75 -11.65
C GLU A 17 -21.00 3.02 -11.66
N PHE A 18 -21.01 1.70 -11.85
CA PHE A 18 -19.83 0.85 -11.74
C PHE A 18 -19.41 0.27 -13.10
N MET A 19 -18.14 0.45 -13.44
CA MET A 19 -17.58 -0.07 -14.69
C MET A 19 -16.64 -1.27 -14.43
N ASP A 20 -16.87 -2.38 -15.14
CA ASP A 20 -15.94 -3.52 -15.12
C ASP A 20 -14.72 -3.24 -15.99
N ILE A 21 -13.58 -2.95 -15.35
CA ILE A 21 -12.35 -2.69 -16.09
C ILE A 21 -11.80 -3.93 -16.80
N LEU A 22 -12.16 -5.14 -16.38
CA LEU A 22 -11.63 -6.35 -17.01
C LEU A 22 -12.29 -6.64 -18.36
N GLU A 23 -13.49 -6.14 -18.61
CA GLU A 23 -14.16 -6.31 -19.90
C GLU A 23 -13.30 -5.74 -21.05
N GLU A 24 -12.84 -4.50 -20.91
CA GLU A 24 -11.97 -3.87 -21.89
C GLU A 24 -10.60 -4.59 -21.98
N ARG A 25 -10.06 -5.03 -20.85
CA ARG A 25 -8.77 -5.75 -20.79
C ARG A 25 -8.82 -7.13 -21.43
N ARG A 26 -9.98 -7.78 -21.48
CA ARG A 26 -10.17 -9.05 -22.20
C ARG A 26 -10.19 -8.86 -23.71
N ARG A 27 -10.62 -7.68 -24.18
CA ARG A 27 -10.76 -7.34 -25.60
C ARG A 27 -9.52 -6.67 -26.20
N SER A 28 -8.51 -6.36 -25.39
CA SER A 28 -7.33 -5.60 -25.80
C SER A 28 -6.02 -6.31 -25.46
N SER A 29 -4.92 -5.84 -26.07
CA SER A 29 -3.59 -6.40 -25.84
C SER A 29 -3.04 -6.02 -24.47
N ASP A 30 -2.67 -7.01 -23.65
CA ASP A 30 -1.98 -6.78 -22.37
C ASP A 30 -0.63 -6.07 -22.57
N LEU A 31 0.08 -6.39 -23.66
CA LEU A 31 1.35 -5.74 -23.99
C LEU A 31 1.12 -4.29 -24.43
N GLY A 32 0.10 -4.06 -25.26
CA GLY A 32 -0.30 -2.72 -25.67
C GLY A 32 -0.72 -1.86 -24.48
N HIS A 33 -1.44 -2.43 -23.53
CA HIS A 33 -1.75 -1.80 -22.25
C HIS A 33 -0.48 -1.42 -21.51
N ALA A 34 0.39 -2.39 -21.20
CA ALA A 34 1.58 -2.15 -20.40
C ALA A 34 2.57 -1.15 -21.02
N LEU A 35 2.65 -1.10 -22.36
CA LEU A 35 3.56 -0.22 -23.08
C LEU A 35 2.93 1.11 -23.53
N ARG A 36 1.67 1.38 -23.16
CA ARG A 36 1.02 2.66 -23.49
C ARG A 36 1.78 3.85 -22.92
N THR A 37 1.56 5.01 -23.51
CA THR A 37 2.02 6.29 -22.96
C THR A 37 1.47 6.44 -21.54
N PHE A 38 2.36 6.71 -20.60
CA PHE A 38 2.01 6.93 -19.19
C PHE A 38 2.52 8.31 -18.79
N THR A 39 1.61 9.27 -18.66
CA THR A 39 1.89 10.69 -18.47
C THR A 39 0.96 11.27 -17.39
N PRO A 40 1.05 10.74 -16.16
CA PRO A 40 0.18 11.20 -15.09
C PRO A 40 0.40 12.67 -14.79
N SER A 41 -0.69 13.37 -14.45
CA SER A 41 -0.65 14.78 -14.03
C SER A 41 -0.74 14.88 -12.51
N PRO A 42 0.40 15.09 -11.80
CA PRO A 42 0.40 15.25 -10.35
C PRO A 42 0.02 16.67 -9.92
N TYR A 43 -0.11 16.87 -8.61
CA TYR A 43 -0.43 18.16 -8.00
C TYR A 43 0.51 19.27 -8.50
N LYS A 44 -0.07 20.38 -8.98
CA LYS A 44 0.65 21.54 -9.56
C LYS A 44 1.61 21.18 -10.71
N GLY A 45 1.43 20.03 -11.37
CA GLY A 45 2.36 19.57 -12.40
C GLY A 45 3.77 19.33 -11.88
N ALA A 46 3.91 18.98 -10.59
CA ALA A 46 5.20 18.66 -9.99
C ALA A 46 5.94 17.63 -10.86
N PRO A 47 7.22 17.86 -11.21
CA PRO A 47 7.96 16.88 -12.01
C PRO A 47 8.07 15.56 -11.23
N PRO A 48 8.10 14.41 -11.92
CA PRO A 48 8.36 13.13 -11.27
C PRO A 48 9.65 13.20 -10.46
N LEU A 49 9.56 12.88 -9.17
CA LEU A 49 10.72 12.91 -8.28
C LEU A 49 11.35 11.52 -8.21
N SER A 50 12.63 11.42 -8.57
CA SER A 50 13.36 10.16 -8.41
C SER A 50 13.56 9.84 -6.93
N ALA A 51 13.64 8.55 -6.58
CA ALA A 51 13.89 8.11 -5.21
C ALA A 51 15.16 8.76 -4.61
N GLY A 52 16.25 8.85 -5.40
CA GLY A 52 17.48 9.51 -4.96
C GLY A 52 17.33 11.01 -4.72
N ALA A 53 16.53 11.71 -5.54
CA ALA A 53 16.26 13.13 -5.34
C ALA A 53 15.41 13.36 -4.08
N LEU A 54 14.37 12.54 -3.88
CA LEU A 54 13.56 12.55 -2.66
C LEU A 54 14.43 12.34 -1.41
N ASN A 55 15.28 11.31 -1.42
CA ASN A 55 16.14 11.00 -0.29
C ASN A 55 17.11 12.15 0.02
N ARG A 56 17.67 12.78 -1.03
CA ARG A 56 18.53 13.95 -0.86
C ARG A 56 17.78 15.12 -0.21
N THR A 57 16.58 15.46 -0.69
CA THR A 57 15.76 16.53 -0.11
C THR A 57 15.48 16.29 1.38
N VAL A 58 15.22 15.05 1.77
CA VAL A 58 14.98 14.67 3.17
C VAL A 58 16.24 14.86 4.03
N LEU A 59 17.40 14.36 3.57
CA LEU A 59 18.69 14.49 4.27
C LEU A 59 19.22 15.94 4.36
N GLU A 60 18.74 16.81 3.47
CA GLU A 60 19.11 18.22 3.43
C GLU A 60 18.13 19.12 4.20
N SER A 61 17.00 18.57 4.66
CA SER A 61 15.98 19.33 5.40
C SER A 61 16.54 19.98 6.68
N GLN A 62 16.01 21.17 6.99
CA GLN A 62 16.37 21.88 8.23
C GLN A 62 15.94 21.10 9.47
N TYR A 63 14.77 20.46 9.43
CA TYR A 63 14.25 19.65 10.54
C TYR A 63 15.17 18.48 10.86
N LEU A 64 15.57 17.69 9.85
CA LEU A 64 16.42 16.54 10.11
C LEU A 64 17.83 16.97 10.55
N ARG A 65 18.40 18.03 9.96
CA ARG A 65 19.68 18.61 10.42
C ARG A 65 19.63 19.04 11.89
N TYR A 66 18.51 19.59 12.35
CA TYR A 66 18.32 19.94 13.75
C TYR A 66 18.27 18.69 14.64
N VAL A 67 17.43 17.70 14.29
CA VAL A 67 17.31 16.47 15.07
C VAL A 67 18.62 15.69 15.13
N THR A 68 19.37 15.59 14.03
CA THR A 68 20.69 14.94 14.01
C THR A 68 21.65 15.60 15.00
N LYS A 69 21.65 16.93 15.12
CA LYS A 69 22.49 17.63 16.12
C LYS A 69 22.06 17.34 17.55
N GLU A 70 20.76 17.35 17.81
CA GLU A 70 20.21 17.04 19.14
C GLU A 70 20.55 15.60 19.56
N VAL A 71 20.36 14.63 18.66
CA VAL A 71 20.69 13.22 18.92
C VAL A 71 22.19 13.05 19.15
N ALA A 72 23.04 13.68 18.33
CA ALA A 72 24.50 13.65 18.52
C ALA A 72 24.93 14.22 19.88
N MET A 73 24.27 15.29 20.36
CA MET A 73 24.51 15.84 21.69
C MET A 73 24.06 14.89 22.81
N GLU A 74 22.90 14.23 22.65
CA GLU A 74 22.35 13.28 23.62
C GLU A 74 23.17 11.99 23.71
N THR A 75 23.69 11.47 22.59
CA THR A 75 24.48 10.22 22.53
C THR A 75 25.97 10.44 22.75
N GLY A 76 26.47 11.66 22.57
CA GLY A 76 27.91 11.98 22.60
C GLY A 76 28.66 11.58 21.33
N GLU A 77 27.95 11.24 20.25
CA GLU A 77 28.52 10.88 18.96
C GLU A 77 28.76 12.11 18.08
N SER A 78 29.52 11.95 16.99
CA SER A 78 29.70 13.03 16.03
C SER A 78 28.44 13.21 15.17
N VAL A 79 28.16 14.44 14.76
CA VAL A 79 27.03 14.76 13.87
C VAL A 79 27.12 13.98 12.55
N ASP A 80 28.34 13.72 12.06
CA ASP A 80 28.56 12.97 10.82
C ASP A 80 28.14 11.50 10.97
N LEU A 81 28.45 10.85 12.10
CA LEU A 81 28.02 9.47 12.36
C LEU A 81 26.49 9.35 12.43
N VAL A 82 25.83 10.27 13.15
CA VAL A 82 24.36 10.27 13.26
C VAL A 82 23.71 10.59 11.89
N ARG A 83 24.37 11.41 11.06
CA ARG A 83 23.91 11.68 9.68
C ARG A 83 24.05 10.45 8.79
N GLU A 84 25.12 9.68 8.91
CA GLU A 84 25.29 8.41 8.21
C GLU A 84 24.22 7.40 8.64
N GLU A 85 23.94 7.31 9.94
CA GLU A 85 22.85 6.48 10.46
C GLU A 85 21.48 6.90 9.88
N ALA A 86 21.19 8.20 9.84
CA ALA A 86 19.97 8.73 9.21
C ALA A 86 19.87 8.36 7.72
N SER A 87 21.00 8.38 7.00
CA SER A 87 21.09 7.93 5.60
C SER A 87 20.80 6.43 5.48
N GLY A 88 21.37 5.61 6.36
CA GLY A 88 21.11 4.17 6.39
C GLY A 88 19.64 3.83 6.67
N ILE A 89 19.01 4.51 7.62
CA ILE A 89 17.57 4.38 7.90
C ILE A 89 16.76 4.74 6.65
N LEU A 90 17.12 5.84 5.99
CA LEU A 90 16.41 6.32 4.81
C LEU A 90 16.55 5.36 3.62
N GLU A 91 17.73 4.80 3.39
CA GLU A 91 17.98 3.77 2.37
C GLU A 91 17.22 2.48 2.66
N GLU A 92 17.17 2.05 3.92
CA GLU A 92 16.40 0.88 4.35
C GLU A 92 14.91 1.07 4.03
N MET A 93 14.33 2.23 4.37
CA MET A 93 12.90 2.44 4.30
C MET A 93 12.40 2.92 2.94
N SER A 94 13.16 3.72 2.18
CA SER A 94 12.64 4.49 1.04
C SER A 94 12.17 3.63 -0.15
N GLN A 95 11.17 4.12 -0.86
CA GLN A 95 10.72 3.55 -2.14
C GLN A 95 11.79 3.66 -3.24
N ASN A 96 11.74 2.76 -4.22
CA ASN A 96 12.58 2.80 -5.43
C ASN A 96 11.74 2.53 -6.68
N LEU A 97 10.70 3.31 -6.89
CA LEU A 97 9.72 3.18 -7.96
C LEU A 97 10.42 3.26 -9.32
N GLN A 98 10.20 2.23 -10.13
CA GLN A 98 10.79 2.12 -11.46
C GLN A 98 9.68 1.94 -12.48
N LEU A 99 9.51 2.91 -13.38
CA LEU A 99 8.44 2.86 -14.39
C LEU A 99 8.51 1.60 -15.27
N GLY A 100 9.70 1.15 -15.66
CA GLY A 100 9.86 -0.11 -16.41
C GLY A 100 9.34 -1.32 -15.64
N PHE A 101 9.51 -1.33 -14.32
CA PHE A 101 8.99 -2.38 -13.44
C PHE A 101 7.48 -2.28 -13.26
N ILE A 102 6.93 -1.07 -13.11
CA ILE A 102 5.48 -0.81 -13.10
C ILE A 102 4.83 -1.35 -14.37
N ARG A 103 5.44 -1.13 -15.55
CA ARG A 103 4.92 -1.67 -16.82
C ARG A 103 4.92 -3.20 -16.85
N LEU A 104 6.00 -3.83 -16.38
CA LEU A 104 6.09 -5.29 -16.25
C LEU A 104 4.99 -5.84 -15.32
N LEU A 105 4.75 -5.17 -14.18
CA LEU A 105 3.66 -5.51 -13.29
C LEU A 105 2.29 -5.29 -13.93
N GLY A 106 2.07 -4.17 -14.61
CA GLY A 106 0.83 -3.92 -15.35
C GLY A 106 0.51 -5.03 -16.35
N PHE A 107 1.51 -5.50 -17.10
CA PHE A 107 1.36 -6.65 -17.99
C PHE A 107 1.02 -7.95 -17.24
N THR A 108 1.76 -8.25 -16.17
CA THR A 108 1.60 -9.49 -15.41
C THR A 108 0.27 -9.52 -14.67
N LEU A 109 -0.10 -8.42 -14.00
CA LEU A 109 -1.34 -8.25 -13.27
C LEU A 109 -2.54 -8.30 -14.21
N SER A 110 -2.46 -7.73 -15.43
CA SER A 110 -3.53 -7.87 -16.43
C SER A 110 -3.89 -9.34 -16.67
N LYS A 111 -2.89 -10.21 -16.80
CA LYS A 111 -3.09 -11.65 -17.01
C LYS A 111 -3.62 -12.36 -15.77
N VAL A 112 -3.05 -12.01 -14.61
CA VAL A 112 -3.44 -12.60 -13.32
C VAL A 112 -4.89 -12.24 -12.99
N PHE A 113 -5.26 -10.97 -13.07
CA PHE A 113 -6.60 -10.50 -12.73
C PHE A 113 -7.67 -11.05 -13.67
N LYS A 114 -7.41 -11.17 -14.98
CA LYS A 114 -8.34 -11.85 -15.91
C LYS A 114 -8.60 -13.32 -15.56
N ARG A 115 -7.69 -13.98 -14.83
CA ARG A 115 -7.84 -15.37 -14.38
C ARG A 115 -8.47 -15.47 -12.99
N LEU A 116 -8.13 -14.54 -12.09
CA LEU A 116 -8.60 -14.57 -10.70
C LEU A 116 -10.00 -13.99 -10.53
N PHE A 117 -10.37 -13.00 -11.34
CA PHE A 117 -11.60 -12.24 -11.18
C PHE A 117 -12.48 -12.30 -12.43
N SER A 118 -13.78 -12.54 -12.22
CA SER A 118 -14.80 -12.40 -13.26
C SER A 118 -15.05 -10.93 -13.60
N HIS A 119 -15.04 -10.05 -12.60
CA HIS A 119 -15.22 -8.60 -12.77
C HIS A 119 -14.34 -7.84 -11.79
N ILE A 120 -13.89 -6.65 -12.19
CA ILE A 120 -13.35 -5.64 -11.25
C ILE A 120 -14.15 -4.35 -11.51
N ASN A 121 -15.15 -4.14 -10.67
CA ASN A 121 -16.09 -3.04 -10.78
C ASN A 121 -15.55 -1.80 -10.05
N ILE A 122 -15.51 -0.66 -10.74
CA ILE A 122 -15.02 0.61 -10.19
C ILE A 122 -16.10 1.67 -10.30
N ASN A 123 -16.32 2.41 -9.22
CA ASN A 123 -17.19 3.59 -9.22
C ASN A 123 -16.55 4.70 -10.07
N GLN A 124 -17.17 5.01 -11.21
CA GLN A 124 -16.61 5.95 -12.18
C GLN A 124 -16.62 7.40 -11.65
N GLU A 125 -17.64 7.79 -10.89
CA GLU A 125 -17.72 9.12 -10.27
C GLU A 125 -16.58 9.32 -9.26
N GLY A 126 -16.36 8.34 -8.38
CA GLY A 126 -15.29 8.33 -7.39
C GLY A 126 -13.91 8.43 -8.04
N LEU A 127 -13.70 7.74 -9.16
CA LEU A 127 -12.46 7.83 -9.92
C LEU A 127 -12.26 9.22 -10.56
N ASN A 128 -13.31 9.80 -11.14
CA ASN A 128 -13.26 11.16 -11.69
C ASN A 128 -12.95 12.19 -10.60
N ARG A 129 -13.57 12.05 -9.42
CA ARG A 129 -13.30 12.91 -8.24
C ARG A 129 -11.86 12.74 -7.75
N LEU A 130 -11.32 11.53 -7.78
CA LEU A 130 -9.92 11.27 -7.44
C LEU A 130 -8.98 11.96 -8.44
N GLN A 131 -9.26 11.87 -9.75
CA GLN A 131 -8.46 12.53 -10.78
C GLN A 131 -8.41 14.05 -10.58
N GLN A 132 -9.55 14.67 -10.24
CA GLN A 132 -9.61 16.10 -9.90
C GLN A 132 -8.81 16.42 -8.63
N ALA A 133 -9.01 15.64 -7.57
CA ALA A 133 -8.33 15.85 -6.29
C ALA A 133 -6.80 15.81 -6.40
N ILE A 134 -6.26 14.91 -7.23
CA ILE A 134 -4.82 14.78 -7.49
C ILE A 134 -4.23 16.05 -8.09
N GLN A 135 -4.99 16.79 -8.91
CA GLN A 135 -4.52 18.03 -9.53
C GLN A 135 -4.60 19.23 -8.57
N GLU A 136 -5.55 19.21 -7.63
CA GLU A 136 -5.84 20.34 -6.74
C GLU A 136 -5.03 20.34 -5.44
N SER A 137 -4.70 19.17 -4.90
CA SER A 137 -4.03 19.05 -3.59
C SER A 137 -3.25 17.73 -3.46
N PRO A 138 -2.29 17.62 -2.53
CA PRO A 138 -1.72 16.35 -2.13
C PRO A 138 -2.81 15.37 -1.69
N VAL A 139 -2.78 14.15 -2.25
CA VAL A 139 -3.79 13.12 -2.01
C VAL A 139 -3.25 12.03 -1.09
N ILE A 140 -4.06 11.67 -0.10
CA ILE A 140 -3.83 10.56 0.81
C ILE A 140 -4.91 9.50 0.58
N LEU A 141 -4.54 8.38 0.00
CA LEU A 141 -5.40 7.23 -0.24
C LEU A 141 -5.48 6.38 1.04
N MET A 142 -6.70 6.14 1.51
CA MET A 142 -6.98 5.40 2.74
C MET A 142 -7.90 4.20 2.45
N PRO A 143 -7.39 3.15 1.79
CA PRO A 143 -8.14 1.93 1.59
C PRO A 143 -8.38 1.16 2.90
N ASN A 144 -9.48 0.42 2.95
CA ASN A 144 -9.63 -0.70 3.89
C ASN A 144 -8.65 -1.83 3.52
N HIS A 145 -8.21 -2.64 4.50
CA HIS A 145 -7.26 -3.73 4.25
C HIS A 145 -7.90 -5.11 4.45
N ARG A 146 -8.22 -5.79 3.36
CA ARG A 146 -8.91 -7.09 3.31
C ARG A 146 -8.05 -8.21 2.71
N SER A 147 -7.15 -7.90 1.77
CA SER A 147 -6.33 -8.89 1.06
C SER A 147 -4.90 -8.38 0.82
N TYR A 148 -3.94 -9.29 0.63
CA TYR A 148 -2.61 -8.92 0.13
C TYR A 148 -2.64 -8.39 -1.31
N VAL A 149 -3.76 -8.50 -2.02
CA VAL A 149 -3.90 -7.98 -3.38
C VAL A 149 -4.40 -6.52 -3.40
N ASP A 150 -4.87 -5.97 -2.28
CA ASP A 150 -5.49 -4.63 -2.22
C ASP A 150 -4.62 -3.53 -2.87
N PHE A 151 -3.36 -3.41 -2.41
CA PHE A 151 -2.42 -2.41 -2.95
C PHE A 151 -2.05 -2.68 -4.41
N LEU A 152 -2.07 -3.94 -4.86
CA LEU A 152 -1.82 -4.31 -6.26
C LEU A 152 -3.00 -3.90 -7.14
N VAL A 153 -4.24 -4.13 -6.69
CA VAL A 153 -5.45 -3.72 -7.41
C VAL A 153 -5.49 -2.21 -7.52
N LEU A 154 -5.30 -1.48 -6.42
CA LEU A 154 -5.35 -0.02 -6.44
C LEU A 154 -4.25 0.59 -7.31
N SER A 155 -3.01 0.11 -7.20
CA SER A 155 -1.92 0.54 -8.08
C SER A 155 -2.18 0.20 -9.55
N TYR A 156 -2.78 -0.95 -9.85
CA TYR A 156 -3.14 -1.34 -11.21
C TYR A 156 -4.26 -0.47 -11.79
N ILE A 157 -5.25 -0.10 -10.98
CA ILE A 157 -6.30 0.85 -11.37
C ILE A 157 -5.68 2.21 -11.68
N LEU A 158 -4.90 2.78 -10.74
CA LEU A 158 -4.24 4.08 -10.94
C LEU A 158 -3.36 4.08 -12.18
N PHE A 159 -2.59 3.00 -12.39
CA PHE A 159 -1.86 2.81 -13.63
C PHE A 159 -2.81 2.88 -14.82
N THR A 160 -3.84 2.01 -14.86
CA THR A 160 -4.82 1.85 -15.96
C THR A 160 -5.39 3.19 -16.44
N TYR A 161 -5.72 4.08 -15.52
CA TYR A 161 -6.32 5.39 -15.80
C TYR A 161 -5.33 6.56 -15.91
N ASP A 162 -4.03 6.27 -16.09
CA ASP A 162 -2.98 7.29 -16.23
C ASP A 162 -2.88 8.24 -15.03
N LEU A 163 -3.12 7.73 -13.82
CA LEU A 163 -2.97 8.45 -12.57
C LEU A 163 -1.61 8.15 -11.94
N PRO A 164 -1.01 9.09 -11.16
CA PRO A 164 0.27 8.83 -10.52
C PRO A 164 0.20 7.60 -9.61
N ILE A 165 1.20 6.72 -9.73
CA ILE A 165 1.32 5.52 -8.89
C ILE A 165 1.58 5.96 -7.43
N PRO A 166 0.90 5.37 -6.44
CA PRO A 166 1.00 5.81 -5.07
C PRO A 166 2.33 5.37 -4.44
N VAL A 167 2.76 6.14 -3.45
CA VAL A 167 3.84 5.76 -2.54
C VAL A 167 3.21 5.06 -1.34
N ILE A 168 3.51 3.78 -1.17
CA ILE A 168 2.72 2.87 -0.32
C ILE A 168 3.44 2.61 0.99
N ALA A 169 2.78 2.91 2.11
CA ALA A 169 3.29 2.56 3.44
C ALA A 169 3.14 1.05 3.69
N ALA A 170 4.25 0.33 3.73
CA ALA A 170 4.30 -1.12 3.97
C ALA A 170 4.98 -1.44 5.31
N GLY A 171 4.58 -2.53 5.96
CA GLY A 171 5.27 -3.02 7.15
C GLY A 171 6.53 -3.83 6.82
N ILE A 172 7.58 -3.74 7.66
CA ILE A 172 8.83 -4.50 7.51
C ILE A 172 8.70 -6.02 7.27
N PRO A 173 7.72 -6.76 7.81
CA PRO A 173 7.65 -8.21 7.54
C PRO A 173 7.57 -8.57 6.05
N LEU A 174 7.03 -7.67 5.22
CA LEU A 174 6.99 -7.81 3.77
C LEU A 174 8.38 -7.56 3.14
N MET A 175 9.21 -6.72 3.75
CA MET A 175 10.60 -6.47 3.34
C MET A 175 11.48 -7.71 3.56
N ASP A 176 11.27 -8.42 4.68
CA ASP A 176 12.06 -9.61 5.04
C ASP A 176 11.93 -10.74 4.00
N MET A 177 10.83 -10.76 3.25
CA MET A 177 10.65 -11.60 2.06
C MET A 177 11.39 -11.00 0.87
N LYS A 178 12.72 -11.14 0.79
CA LYS A 178 13.61 -10.49 -0.22
C LYS A 178 13.01 -10.28 -1.62
N MET A 179 12.40 -11.32 -2.21
CA MET A 179 11.76 -11.21 -3.54
C MET A 179 10.52 -10.31 -3.52
N VAL A 180 9.60 -10.52 -2.59
CA VAL A 180 8.38 -9.72 -2.44
C VAL A 180 8.73 -8.29 -2.03
N GLY A 181 9.63 -8.12 -1.06
CA GLY A 181 10.12 -6.82 -0.63
C GLY A 181 10.70 -5.99 -1.78
N GLU A 182 11.53 -6.58 -2.64
CA GLU A 182 12.08 -5.86 -3.80
C GLU A 182 11.01 -5.53 -4.86
N ILE A 183 10.07 -6.45 -5.12
CA ILE A 183 8.93 -6.18 -6.01
C ILE A 183 8.14 -4.97 -5.48
N LEU A 184 7.80 -4.96 -4.19
CA LEU A 184 7.05 -3.86 -3.56
C LEU A 184 7.84 -2.55 -3.59
N ARG A 185 9.13 -2.58 -3.25
CA ARG A 185 10.00 -1.39 -3.28
C ARG A 185 10.04 -0.76 -4.66
N ARG A 186 10.22 -1.58 -5.69
CA ARG A 186 10.21 -1.16 -7.10
C ARG A 186 8.85 -0.69 -7.61
N SER A 187 7.79 -1.00 -6.86
CA SER A 187 6.42 -0.59 -7.13
C SER A 187 6.01 0.68 -6.40
N GLY A 188 6.87 1.26 -5.57
CA GLY A 188 6.58 2.47 -4.80
C GLY A 188 6.36 2.25 -3.31
N ALA A 189 6.57 1.04 -2.78
CA ALA A 189 6.45 0.81 -1.34
C ALA A 189 7.65 1.36 -0.56
N PHE A 190 7.37 2.00 0.57
CA PHE A 190 8.36 2.35 1.60
C PHE A 190 8.04 1.59 2.89
N PHE A 191 9.06 1.17 3.63
CA PHE A 191 8.92 0.21 4.72
C PHE A 191 8.99 0.86 6.11
N ILE A 192 7.99 0.58 6.95
CA ILE A 192 7.85 1.12 8.30
C ILE A 192 8.05 0.01 9.33
N ARG A 193 8.84 0.31 10.37
CA ARG A 193 9.05 -0.55 11.54
C ARG A 193 7.73 -0.73 12.31
N ARG A 194 7.40 -1.97 12.69
CA ARG A 194 6.16 -2.30 13.45
C ARG A 194 6.10 -1.57 14.79
N THR A 195 7.24 -1.41 15.43
CA THR A 195 7.42 -0.69 16.69
C THR A 195 8.47 0.36 16.45
N ILE A 196 8.03 1.61 16.45
CA ILE A 196 8.90 2.79 16.35
C ILE A 196 9.57 3.07 17.69
N GLY A 197 8.92 2.67 18.80
CA GLY A 197 9.46 2.83 20.15
C GLY A 197 9.73 4.30 20.47
N SER A 198 10.86 4.55 21.13
CA SER A 198 11.39 5.89 21.45
C SER A 198 12.55 6.30 20.53
N ASP A 199 12.69 5.68 19.36
CA ASP A 199 13.75 5.97 18.41
C ASP A 199 13.49 7.33 17.73
N LYS A 200 14.10 8.37 18.33
CA LYS A 200 13.94 9.78 17.92
C LYS A 200 14.48 10.03 16.52
N LEU A 201 15.60 9.40 16.15
CA LEU A 201 16.21 9.57 14.83
C LEU A 201 15.36 8.91 13.76
N TYR A 202 14.94 7.66 13.96
CA TYR A 202 14.08 6.96 13.03
C TYR A 202 12.75 7.70 12.80
N TRP A 203 12.10 8.17 13.87
CA TRP A 203 10.87 8.94 13.75
C TRP A 203 11.08 10.22 12.95
N ALA A 204 12.17 10.94 13.18
CA ALA A 204 12.47 12.16 12.44
C ALA A 204 12.72 11.90 10.95
N VAL A 205 13.46 10.85 10.60
CA VAL A 205 13.70 10.44 9.20
C VAL A 205 12.38 10.05 8.52
N LEU A 206 11.58 9.19 9.15
CA LEU A 206 10.29 8.75 8.63
C LEU A 206 9.30 9.91 8.46
N SER A 207 9.20 10.76 9.48
CA SER A 207 8.34 11.94 9.49
C SER A 207 8.71 12.90 8.38
N GLU A 208 9.99 13.23 8.24
CA GLU A 208 10.46 14.14 7.20
C GLU A 208 10.28 13.59 5.79
N TYR A 209 10.46 12.28 5.62
CA TYR A 209 10.23 11.60 4.36
C TYR A 209 8.78 11.72 3.89
N VAL A 210 7.83 11.39 4.77
CA VAL A 210 6.39 11.47 4.49
C VAL A 210 5.98 12.91 4.21
N LYS A 211 6.42 13.86 5.04
CA LYS A 211 6.15 15.29 4.84
C LYS A 211 6.70 15.80 3.52
N THR A 212 7.87 15.33 3.10
CA THR A 212 8.46 15.74 1.82
C THR A 212 7.62 15.27 0.65
N ILE A 213 7.08 14.04 0.69
CA ILE A 213 6.15 13.56 -0.34
C ILE A 213 4.87 14.41 -0.36
N VAL A 214 4.28 14.72 0.81
CA VAL A 214 3.09 15.58 0.89
C VAL A 214 3.35 16.99 0.37
N ARG A 215 4.45 17.63 0.78
CA ARG A 215 4.83 18.98 0.35
C ARG A 215 5.04 19.09 -1.15
N THR A 216 5.69 18.08 -1.73
CA THR A 216 5.99 18.06 -3.16
C THR A 216 4.78 17.65 -3.99
N GLY A 217 3.92 16.78 -3.46
CA GLY A 217 2.72 16.28 -4.12
C GLY A 217 2.96 15.55 -5.44
N TYR A 218 4.18 15.04 -5.67
CA TYR A 218 4.52 14.36 -6.92
C TYR A 218 3.78 13.02 -7.10
N ALA A 219 3.31 12.42 -6.01
CA ALA A 219 2.54 11.18 -6.00
C ALA A 219 1.59 11.15 -4.79
N PRO A 220 0.43 10.48 -4.90
CA PRO A 220 -0.40 10.15 -3.75
C PRO A 220 0.34 9.28 -2.74
N ILE A 221 0.00 9.41 -1.46
CA ILE A 221 0.44 8.47 -0.42
C ILE A 221 -0.69 7.48 -0.16
N GLU A 222 -0.38 6.19 -0.14
CA GLU A 222 -1.32 5.14 0.26
C GLU A 222 -0.92 4.58 1.62
N PHE A 223 -1.86 4.56 2.57
CA PHE A 223 -1.69 3.78 3.79
C PHE A 223 -3.00 3.23 4.31
N TYR A 224 -2.90 2.08 4.97
CA TYR A 224 -4.03 1.44 5.65
C TYR A 224 -4.11 2.02 7.05
N VAL A 225 -5.17 2.79 7.32
CA VAL A 225 -5.39 3.48 8.60
C VAL A 225 -5.31 2.51 9.79
N GLU A 226 -5.78 1.29 9.59
CA GLU A 226 -5.77 0.18 10.55
C GLU A 226 -4.36 -0.41 10.81
N GLY A 227 -3.41 -0.18 9.90
CA GLY A 227 -2.02 -0.65 9.95
C GLY A 227 -1.81 -2.15 9.79
N LEU A 228 -2.88 -2.96 9.85
CA LEU A 228 -2.87 -4.41 9.65
C LEU A 228 -4.10 -4.84 8.85
N ARG A 229 -4.01 -5.98 8.16
CA ARG A 229 -5.15 -6.60 7.51
C ARG A 229 -6.20 -7.00 8.55
N SER A 230 -7.44 -6.58 8.34
CA SER A 230 -8.54 -6.99 9.21
C SER A 230 -8.82 -8.48 9.03
N ARG A 231 -8.86 -9.23 10.13
CA ARG A 231 -9.11 -10.68 10.13
C ARG A 231 -10.56 -11.08 10.35
N THR A 232 -11.36 -10.18 10.91
CA THR A 232 -12.76 -10.42 11.29
C THR A 232 -13.74 -9.66 10.40
N LEU A 233 -13.25 -9.08 9.30
CA LEU A 233 -13.96 -8.12 8.45
C LEU A 233 -14.43 -6.84 9.19
N LYS A 234 -13.98 -6.61 10.43
CA LYS A 234 -14.24 -5.38 11.20
C LYS A 234 -13.06 -4.42 11.13
N SER A 235 -13.33 -3.12 11.12
CA SER A 235 -12.24 -2.14 11.16
C SER A 235 -11.50 -2.16 12.49
N LEU A 236 -10.16 -2.14 12.43
CA LEU A 236 -9.28 -2.00 13.58
C LEU A 236 -9.11 -0.53 14.00
N THR A 237 -8.59 -0.30 15.20
CA THR A 237 -8.29 1.05 15.71
C THR A 237 -7.21 1.73 14.84
N PRO A 238 -7.41 2.99 14.42
CA PRO A 238 -6.48 3.71 13.56
C PRO A 238 -5.12 3.93 14.25
N LYS A 239 -4.02 3.74 13.51
CA LYS A 239 -2.68 4.15 13.96
C LYS A 239 -2.43 5.62 13.61
N LEU A 240 -2.55 6.48 14.63
CA LEU A 240 -2.49 7.93 14.45
C LEU A 240 -1.12 8.48 14.01
N GLY A 241 -0.04 7.72 14.15
CA GLY A 241 1.31 8.18 13.81
C GLY A 241 1.45 8.60 12.34
N MET A 242 0.93 7.80 11.41
CA MET A 242 0.97 8.16 9.98
C MET A 242 0.04 9.33 9.67
N MET A 243 -1.16 9.32 10.26
CA MET A 243 -2.11 10.43 10.11
C MET A 243 -1.50 11.76 10.55
N HIS A 244 -0.77 11.77 11.67
CA HIS A 244 -0.07 12.96 12.13
C HIS A 244 0.97 13.43 11.09
N MET A 245 1.83 12.53 10.60
CA MET A 245 2.86 12.91 9.62
C MET A 245 2.28 13.48 8.32
N VAL A 246 1.17 12.93 7.82
CA VAL A 246 0.57 13.41 6.57
C VAL A 246 -0.17 14.74 6.76
N LEU A 247 -0.78 15.00 7.92
CA LEU A 247 -1.52 16.24 8.18
C LEU A 247 -0.64 17.39 8.70
N GLU A 248 0.53 17.08 9.26
CA GLU A 248 1.42 18.11 9.83
C GLU A 248 1.82 19.22 8.83
N PRO A 249 2.13 18.92 7.54
CA PRO A 249 2.38 19.97 6.54
C PRO A 249 1.20 20.95 6.38
N PHE A 250 -0.04 20.48 6.47
CA PHE A 250 -1.23 21.34 6.42
C PHE A 250 -1.34 22.21 7.67
N PHE A 251 -1.19 21.63 8.86
CA PHE A 251 -1.27 22.40 10.11
C PHE A 251 -0.14 23.43 10.26
N LYS A 252 1.01 23.19 9.63
CA LYS A 252 2.13 24.12 9.56
C LYS A 252 2.04 25.14 8.41
N GLY A 253 1.01 25.05 7.56
CA GLY A 253 0.85 25.91 6.39
C GLY A 253 1.89 25.68 5.28
N GLU A 254 2.57 24.53 5.29
CA GLU A 254 3.51 24.12 4.23
C GLU A 254 2.76 23.73 2.94
N VAL A 255 1.51 23.29 3.08
CA VAL A 255 0.58 23.04 1.97
C VAL A 255 -0.77 23.71 2.27
N TYR A 256 -1.45 24.17 1.22
CA TYR A 256 -2.74 24.87 1.36
C TYR A 256 -3.88 23.95 1.81
N ASP A 257 -3.89 22.72 1.32
CA ASP A 257 -4.92 21.72 1.63
C ASP A 257 -4.35 20.30 1.42
N ILE A 258 -5.05 19.28 1.93
CA ILE A 258 -4.75 17.86 1.75
C ILE A 258 -6.07 17.11 1.54
N ARG A 259 -6.16 16.31 0.47
CA ARG A 259 -7.33 15.44 0.26
C ARG A 259 -7.13 14.08 0.90
N LEU A 260 -7.93 13.79 1.92
CA LEU A 260 -8.08 12.43 2.46
C LEU A 260 -9.14 11.69 1.63
N VAL A 261 -8.76 10.59 0.99
CA VAL A 261 -9.63 9.80 0.10
C VAL A 261 -9.85 8.41 0.70
N PRO A 262 -10.96 8.17 1.41
CA PRO A 262 -11.31 6.83 1.87
C PRO A 262 -11.66 5.95 0.66
N ILE A 263 -11.13 4.72 0.63
CA ILE A 263 -11.41 3.75 -0.43
C ILE A 263 -11.95 2.47 0.19
N SER A 264 -13.07 1.99 -0.35
CA SER A 264 -13.63 0.70 0.03
C SER A 264 -13.37 -0.31 -1.07
N ILE A 265 -12.61 -1.35 -0.75
CA ILE A 265 -12.40 -2.53 -1.57
C ILE A 265 -13.21 -3.68 -0.96
N SER A 266 -14.05 -4.29 -1.79
CA SER A 266 -14.91 -5.41 -1.41
C SER A 266 -14.65 -6.59 -2.35
N TYR A 267 -14.70 -7.80 -1.81
CA TYR A 267 -14.52 -9.04 -2.55
C TYR A 267 -15.69 -9.97 -2.26
N ASP A 268 -16.20 -10.67 -3.27
CA ASP A 268 -17.14 -11.78 -3.07
C ASP A 268 -16.47 -12.92 -2.29
N ARG A 269 -15.19 -13.18 -2.63
CA ARG A 269 -14.36 -14.17 -1.96
C ARG A 269 -12.91 -13.70 -1.89
N VAL A 270 -12.36 -13.67 -0.68
CA VAL A 270 -10.95 -13.33 -0.44
C VAL A 270 -10.09 -14.55 -0.74
N LEU A 271 -8.99 -14.39 -1.49
CA LEU A 271 -8.10 -15.50 -1.87
C LEU A 271 -7.50 -16.21 -0.65
N GLU A 272 -7.30 -15.45 0.42
CA GLU A 272 -6.73 -15.92 1.69
C GLU A 272 -7.77 -16.46 2.67
N GLU A 273 -9.02 -16.66 2.26
CA GLU A 273 -10.13 -17.12 3.12
C GLU A 273 -9.77 -18.37 3.93
N SER A 274 -9.13 -19.36 3.32
CA SER A 274 -8.74 -20.59 4.00
C SER A 274 -7.69 -20.32 5.09
N LEU A 275 -6.65 -19.53 4.80
CA LEU A 275 -5.65 -19.11 5.79
C LEU A 275 -6.29 -18.29 6.93
N LEU A 276 -7.23 -17.41 6.60
CA LEU A 276 -7.93 -16.58 7.57
C LEU A 276 -8.82 -17.42 8.51
N ALA A 277 -9.53 -18.40 7.95
CA ALA A 277 -10.35 -19.34 8.73
C ALA A 277 -9.50 -20.15 9.71
N HIS A 278 -8.31 -20.61 9.29
CA HIS A 278 -7.39 -21.32 10.18
C HIS A 278 -6.81 -20.39 11.28
N GLU A 279 -6.50 -19.12 10.95
CA GLU A 279 -6.06 -18.13 11.94
C GLU A 279 -7.15 -17.81 12.97
N LEU A 280 -8.42 -17.70 12.55
CA LEU A 280 -9.57 -17.49 13.45
C LEU A 280 -9.83 -18.68 14.36
N LEU A 281 -9.49 -19.89 13.91
CA LEU A 281 -9.54 -21.13 14.72
C LEU A 281 -8.33 -21.27 15.67
N GLY A 282 -7.47 -20.26 15.77
CA GLY A 282 -6.35 -20.21 16.71
C GLY A 282 -5.07 -20.86 16.21
N VAL A 283 -4.98 -21.21 14.92
CA VAL A 283 -3.74 -21.71 14.32
C VAL A 283 -2.75 -20.53 14.16
N PRO A 284 -1.57 -20.58 14.78
CA PRO A 284 -0.62 -19.48 14.69
C PRO A 284 -0.15 -19.28 13.24
N LYS A 285 -0.05 -18.01 12.83
CA LYS A 285 0.35 -17.60 11.49
C LYS A 285 1.64 -18.32 11.07
N PRO A 286 1.64 -19.08 9.96
CA PRO A 286 2.88 -19.57 9.37
C PRO A 286 3.78 -18.38 9.06
N ARG A 287 5.06 -18.44 9.43
CA ARG A 287 6.01 -17.40 8.99
C ARG A 287 5.92 -17.26 7.47
N GLU A 288 5.82 -16.04 6.98
CA GLU A 288 5.73 -15.77 5.55
C GLU A 288 7.04 -16.22 4.90
N THR A 289 6.96 -17.26 4.07
CA THR A 289 8.10 -17.80 3.35
C THR A 289 7.74 -17.94 1.88
N THR A 290 8.60 -17.46 0.98
CA THR A 290 8.46 -17.61 -0.48
C THR A 290 8.60 -19.07 -0.96
N MET A 291 9.01 -19.99 -0.09
CA MET A 291 9.14 -21.39 -0.46
C MET A 291 7.76 -22.06 -0.49
N VAL A 292 7.41 -22.60 -1.66
CA VAL A 292 6.30 -23.54 -1.83
C VAL A 292 6.51 -24.68 -0.83
N ARG A 293 5.66 -24.76 0.20
CA ARG A 293 5.60 -25.98 1.00
C ARG A 293 4.98 -27.07 0.11
N PRO A 294 5.63 -28.24 -0.06
CA PRO A 294 4.93 -29.38 -0.63
C PRO A 294 3.68 -29.66 0.20
N GLU A 295 2.57 -29.96 -0.49
CA GLU A 295 1.27 -30.25 0.11
C GLU A 295 1.32 -31.50 0.98
N HIS A 296 1.82 -31.37 2.19
CA HIS A 296 1.63 -32.35 3.24
C HIS A 296 1.05 -31.63 4.46
N PRO A 297 -0.09 -32.11 5.00
CA PRO A 297 -0.62 -31.56 6.24
C PRO A 297 0.44 -31.71 7.34
N PRO A 298 0.59 -30.73 8.24
CA PRO A 298 1.55 -30.83 9.32
C PRO A 298 1.18 -32.02 10.21
N VAL A 299 2.05 -33.03 10.24
CA VAL A 299 1.98 -34.11 11.23
C VAL A 299 2.38 -33.50 12.58
N PHE A 300 1.40 -33.30 13.45
CA PHE A 300 1.65 -32.88 14.83
C PHE A 300 2.05 -34.10 15.66
N THR A 301 3.31 -34.14 16.09
CA THR A 301 3.76 -35.04 17.16
C THR A 301 3.57 -34.35 18.50
N LYS A 302 2.55 -34.77 19.26
CA LYS A 302 2.43 -34.46 20.68
C LYS A 302 2.80 -35.72 21.46
N GLY A 303 3.92 -35.68 22.19
CA GLY A 303 4.27 -36.74 23.16
C GLY A 303 4.44 -38.14 22.56
N GLY A 304 5.46 -38.35 21.72
CA GLY A 304 6.08 -39.67 21.55
C GLY A 304 5.21 -40.84 21.09
N THR A 305 4.04 -40.63 20.48
CA THR A 305 3.27 -41.70 19.83
C THR A 305 2.61 -41.19 18.55
N THR A 306 2.94 -41.82 17.42
CA THR A 306 2.28 -41.63 16.13
C THR A 306 0.92 -42.33 16.15
N GLN A 307 -0.17 -41.57 16.03
CA GLN A 307 -1.49 -42.11 15.69
C GLN A 307 -1.89 -41.61 14.30
N THR A 308 -2.15 -42.54 13.38
CA THR A 308 -2.81 -42.27 12.11
C THR A 308 -4.31 -42.02 12.33
N PRO A 309 -4.91 -40.97 11.76
CA PRO A 309 -6.35 -40.77 11.86
C PRO A 309 -7.09 -41.82 11.01
N PRO A 310 -8.28 -42.28 11.44
CA PRO A 310 -9.08 -43.20 10.65
C PRO A 310 -9.64 -42.47 9.42
N TYR A 311 -9.54 -43.12 8.27
CA TYR A 311 -10.27 -42.73 7.06
C TYR A 311 -11.77 -42.82 7.34
N ILE A 312 -12.51 -41.76 7.03
CA ILE A 312 -13.96 -41.80 6.89
C ILE A 312 -14.25 -41.65 5.39
N HIS A 313 -15.01 -42.62 4.86
CA HIS A 313 -15.49 -42.70 3.48
C HIS A 313 -16.42 -41.55 3.10
#